data_AF-A0A449AIW6-F1
#
_entry.id   AF-A0A449AIW6-F1
#
_cell.length_a   1.000
_cell.length_b   1.000
_cell.length_c   1.000
_cell.angle_alpha   90.00
_cell.angle_beta   90.00
_cell.angle_gamma   90.00
#
_symmetry.space_group_name_H-M   'P 1'
#
loop_
_entity.id
_entity.type
_entity.pdbx_description
1 polymer ?
#
loop_
_entity_poly.entity_id
_entity_poly.type
_entity_poly.pdbx_seq_one_letter_code
_entity_poly.pdbx_strand_id
1 'polypeptide(L)'
;MKRIAKKIIKLNFQEINLLPKWTIRKMVFVAILIAISVSFVIVVVQIIPLAVIPSFKFSFIGLPIKITGFIFGPIIGLFVGLISDLLSILFIPPAGYHPLYTLATALNGFIPGIFGLYFTQVLRTAFSSKYKIQRITQKISILGIKYNAAKLNYDYKLADKYAIKIIKLDNKKIYIKENETFNALKNINLIVSVIVLCFVFGIVVTLVHLTPQNILDRSFISNKKILLVLMSLGIVSMVLFIIFSRFKLKSKFFLTIAPIISFSAVLELVNVPILSYADLLSIGGGDKNNIYIWVTQHILLSPIKIWFNVFVVFFSYSIVYKLINKNEALSYK
;
A
#
# COMPACT_ATOMS: atom_id res chain seq x y z
N MET A 1 -35.14 -18.50 -18.05
CA MET A 1 -34.78 -17.89 -16.73
C MET A 1 -33.27 -17.91 -16.40
N LYS A 2 -32.53 -19.03 -16.47
CA LYS A 2 -31.07 -19.09 -16.15
C LYS A 2 -30.18 -18.13 -16.97
N ARG A 3 -30.49 -17.89 -18.25
CA ARG A 3 -29.73 -16.98 -19.14
C ARG A 3 -29.88 -15.50 -18.76
N ILE A 4 -31.09 -15.08 -18.37
CA ILE A 4 -31.39 -13.71 -17.92
C ILE A 4 -30.78 -13.47 -16.53
N ALA A 5 -30.89 -14.44 -15.62
CA ALA A 5 -30.20 -14.41 -14.33
C ALA A 5 -28.67 -14.31 -14.49
N LYS A 6 -28.06 -15.10 -15.39
CA LYS A 6 -26.62 -14.98 -15.73
C LYS A 6 -26.27 -13.60 -16.31
N LYS A 7 -27.12 -13.03 -17.17
CA LYS A 7 -26.89 -11.69 -17.78
C LYS A 7 -27.00 -10.56 -16.75
N ILE A 8 -27.87 -10.68 -15.76
CA ILE A 8 -28.01 -9.73 -14.63
C ILE A 8 -26.87 -9.89 -13.62
N ILE A 9 -26.36 -11.11 -13.41
CA ILE A 9 -25.19 -11.38 -12.55
C ILE A 9 -23.89 -10.91 -13.21
N LYS A 10 -23.83 -10.84 -14.55
CA LYS A 10 -22.69 -10.32 -15.33
C LYS A 10 -22.58 -8.78 -15.34
N LEU A 11 -23.09 -8.12 -14.29
CA LEU A 11 -22.88 -6.69 -14.05
C LEU A 11 -21.51 -6.49 -13.39
N ASN A 12 -20.49 -6.52 -14.24
CA ASN A 12 -19.15 -5.94 -14.11
C ASN A 12 -18.67 -5.70 -12.66
N PHE A 13 -18.22 -6.76 -11.99
CA PHE A 13 -17.17 -6.59 -10.98
C PHE A 13 -15.95 -6.07 -11.75
N GLN A 14 -15.41 -4.91 -11.37
CA GLN A 14 -14.07 -4.54 -11.80
C GLN A 14 -13.15 -5.68 -11.35
N GLU A 15 -12.63 -6.46 -12.29
CA GLU A 15 -11.71 -7.55 -12.01
C GLU A 15 -10.54 -6.98 -11.20
N ILE A 16 -10.42 -7.41 -9.95
CA ILE A 16 -9.28 -7.08 -9.09
C ILE A 16 -8.11 -7.86 -9.68
N ASN A 17 -7.42 -7.23 -10.63
CA ASN A 17 -6.34 -7.87 -11.36
C ASN A 17 -5.01 -7.53 -10.70
N LEU A 18 -4.41 -8.54 -10.06
CA LEU A 18 -3.03 -8.51 -9.58
C LEU A 18 -2.04 -8.23 -10.73
N LEU A 19 -2.41 -8.61 -11.95
CA LEU A 19 -1.74 -8.33 -13.21
C LEU A 19 -2.57 -7.33 -14.02
N PRO A 20 -2.38 -6.01 -13.85
CA PRO A 20 -3.09 -5.05 -14.69
C PRO A 20 -2.69 -5.23 -16.15
N LYS A 21 -3.67 -5.09 -17.05
CA LYS A 21 -3.40 -5.14 -18.50
C LYS A 21 -2.31 -4.14 -18.87
N TRP A 22 -1.24 -4.65 -19.48
CA TRP A 22 -0.12 -3.87 -19.99
C TRP A 22 -0.55 -3.17 -21.27
N THR A 23 -0.78 -1.86 -21.18
CA THR A 23 -0.96 -1.02 -22.36
C THR A 23 0.36 -0.37 -22.72
N ILE A 24 0.56 -0.03 -24.00
CA ILE A 24 1.77 0.67 -24.48
C ILE A 24 2.04 1.92 -23.63
N ARG A 25 0.99 2.68 -23.29
CA ARG A 25 1.10 3.84 -22.41
C ARG A 25 1.67 3.50 -21.03
N LYS A 26 1.23 2.40 -20.41
CA LYS A 26 1.75 1.96 -19.10
C LYS A 26 3.21 1.49 -19.22
N MET A 27 3.56 0.77 -20.29
CA MET A 27 4.95 0.38 -20.57
C MET A 27 5.87 1.61 -20.62
N VAL A 28 5.48 2.65 -21.35
CA VAL A 28 6.26 3.88 -21.48
C VAL A 28 6.42 4.57 -20.12
N PHE A 29 5.35 4.69 -19.32
CA PHE A 29 5.46 5.27 -17.99
C PHE A 29 6.36 4.45 -17.05
N VAL A 30 6.27 3.12 -17.11
CA VAL A 30 7.12 2.22 -16.33
C VAL A 30 8.60 2.41 -16.74
N ALA A 31 8.90 2.48 -18.03
CA ALA A 31 10.25 2.74 -18.52
C ALA A 31 10.79 4.11 -18.06
N ILE A 32 9.97 5.17 -18.12
CA ILE A 32 10.32 6.49 -17.60
C ILE A 32 10.59 6.43 -16.10
N LEU A 33 9.79 5.69 -15.33
CA LEU A 33 9.98 5.56 -13.88
C LEU A 33 11.24 4.76 -13.52
N ILE A 34 11.58 3.73 -14.30
CA ILE A 34 12.87 3.01 -14.17
C ILE A 34 14.02 4.00 -14.42
N ALA A 35 13.96 4.76 -15.51
CA ALA A 35 15.00 5.73 -15.85
C ALA A 35 15.14 6.81 -14.76
N ILE A 36 14.03 7.37 -14.26
CA ILE A 36 14.03 8.32 -13.15
C ILE A 36 14.63 7.68 -11.90
N SER A 37 14.28 6.42 -11.59
CA SER A 37 14.84 5.72 -10.43
C SER A 37 16.34 5.58 -10.51
N VAL A 38 16.87 5.13 -11.65
CA VAL A 38 18.31 4.93 -11.86
C VAL A 38 19.04 6.27 -11.85
N SER A 39 18.54 7.29 -12.55
CA SER A 39 19.14 8.63 -12.55
C SER A 39 19.14 9.26 -11.16
N PHE A 40 18.06 9.07 -10.38
CA PHE A 40 17.97 9.58 -9.02
C PHE A 40 19.02 8.93 -8.11
N VAL A 41 19.24 7.62 -8.24
CA VAL A 41 20.33 6.92 -7.54
C VAL A 41 21.68 7.57 -7.85
N ILE A 42 21.95 7.82 -9.12
CA ILE A 42 23.25 8.32 -9.57
C ILE A 42 23.54 9.69 -8.99
N VAL A 43 22.58 10.60 -9.11
CA VAL A 43 22.72 11.97 -8.62
C VAL A 43 22.86 12.01 -7.09
N VAL A 44 22.04 11.26 -6.36
CA VAL A 44 22.06 11.28 -4.89
C VAL A 44 23.37 10.73 -4.34
N VAL A 45 23.88 9.63 -4.90
CA VAL A 45 25.15 9.03 -4.44
C VAL A 45 26.34 9.96 -4.72
N GLN A 46 26.31 10.72 -5.82
CA GLN A 46 27.37 11.69 -6.15
C GLN A 46 27.36 12.93 -5.25
N ILE A 47 26.17 13.44 -4.88
CA ILE A 47 26.04 14.66 -4.09
C ILE A 47 26.23 14.41 -2.59
N ILE A 48 25.80 13.24 -2.10
CA ILE A 48 25.81 12.91 -0.67
C ILE A 48 26.80 11.75 -0.44
N PRO A 49 28.05 12.02 0.01
CA PRO A 49 29.04 10.97 0.26
C PRO A 49 28.57 9.93 1.29
N LEU A 50 27.70 10.32 2.24
CA LEU A 50 27.08 9.43 3.23
C LEU A 50 26.03 8.49 2.63
N ALA A 51 25.53 8.73 1.41
CA ALA A 51 24.59 7.85 0.71
C ALA A 51 25.27 6.59 0.14
N VAL A 52 26.59 6.45 0.31
CA VAL A 52 27.33 5.21 0.07
C VAL A 52 27.03 4.18 1.17
N ILE A 53 26.61 4.61 2.38
CA ILE A 53 26.19 3.70 3.46
C ILE A 53 24.87 3.02 3.04
N PRO A 54 24.83 1.67 2.97
CA PRO A 54 23.67 0.92 2.47
C PRO A 54 22.35 1.36 3.12
N SER A 55 22.33 1.53 4.44
CA SER A 55 21.15 1.89 5.22
C SER A 55 20.51 3.23 4.82
N PHE A 56 21.31 4.23 4.43
CA PHE A 56 20.81 5.52 3.93
C PHE A 56 20.49 5.45 2.44
N LYS A 57 21.33 4.76 1.67
CA LYS A 57 21.14 4.47 0.25
C LYS A 57 19.73 3.92 -0.04
N PHE A 58 19.27 2.92 0.70
CA PHE A 58 17.96 2.29 0.45
C PHE A 58 16.74 3.18 0.75
N SER A 59 16.86 4.15 1.66
CA SER A 59 15.72 5.01 2.01
C SER A 59 15.42 6.06 0.94
N PHE A 60 16.45 6.57 0.26
CA PHE A 60 16.32 7.57 -0.82
C PHE A 60 16.12 6.93 -2.21
N ILE A 61 16.77 5.79 -2.49
CA ILE A 61 16.73 5.15 -3.81
C ILE A 61 15.38 4.52 -4.14
N GLY A 62 14.72 3.96 -3.14
CA GLY A 62 13.47 3.21 -3.35
C GLY A 62 12.26 4.06 -3.71
N LEU A 63 12.37 5.40 -3.82
CA LEU A 63 11.22 6.30 -3.91
C LEU A 63 10.42 6.14 -5.21
N PRO A 64 11.02 6.23 -6.42
CA PRO A 64 10.27 6.03 -7.66
C PRO A 64 9.72 4.61 -7.77
N ILE A 65 10.46 3.62 -7.26
CA ILE A 65 10.04 2.21 -7.20
C ILE A 65 8.77 2.06 -6.33
N LYS A 66 8.73 2.65 -5.13
CA LYS A 66 7.57 2.62 -4.22
C LYS A 66 6.32 3.20 -4.87
N ILE A 67 6.47 4.33 -5.56
CA ILE A 67 5.35 5.01 -6.25
C ILE A 67 4.87 4.18 -7.42
N THR A 68 5.80 3.60 -8.18
CA THR A 68 5.48 2.75 -9.33
C THR A 68 4.68 1.53 -8.88
N GLY A 69 5.11 0.88 -7.80
CA GLY A 69 4.35 -0.18 -7.16
C GLY A 69 2.97 0.29 -6.73
N PHE A 70 2.88 1.39 -5.98
CA PHE A 70 1.61 1.91 -5.47
C PHE A 70 0.60 2.25 -6.56
N ILE A 71 1.05 2.79 -7.71
CA ILE A 71 0.19 3.19 -8.83
C ILE A 71 -0.12 2.04 -9.77
N PHE A 72 0.89 1.28 -10.18
CA PHE A 72 0.79 0.25 -11.22
C PHE A 72 0.60 -1.16 -10.67
N GLY A 73 0.63 -1.34 -9.35
CA GLY A 73 0.39 -2.63 -8.70
C GLY A 73 1.68 -3.38 -8.35
N PRO A 74 1.53 -4.49 -7.60
CA PRO A 74 2.64 -5.17 -6.91
C PRO A 74 3.63 -5.81 -7.86
N ILE A 75 3.15 -6.48 -8.92
CA ILE A 75 4.02 -7.20 -9.85
C ILE A 75 4.86 -6.24 -10.69
N ILE A 76 4.25 -5.13 -11.13
CA ILE A 76 4.98 -4.06 -11.84
C ILE A 76 5.99 -3.39 -10.89
N GLY A 77 5.60 -3.10 -9.65
CA GLY A 77 6.51 -2.58 -8.63
C GLY A 77 7.70 -3.49 -8.37
N LEU A 78 7.47 -4.79 -8.23
CA LEU A 78 8.51 -5.81 -8.05
C LEU A 78 9.49 -5.81 -9.24
N PHE A 79 8.96 -5.87 -10.46
CA PHE A 79 9.76 -5.85 -11.68
C PHE A 79 10.61 -4.58 -11.78
N VAL A 80 10.01 -3.41 -11.53
CA VAL A 80 10.71 -2.12 -11.55
C VAL A 80 11.80 -2.07 -10.51
N GLY A 81 11.55 -2.56 -9.29
CA GLY A 81 12.58 -2.63 -8.25
C GLY A 81 13.77 -3.49 -8.65
N LEU A 82 13.51 -4.69 -9.20
CA LEU A 82 14.57 -5.58 -9.70
C LEU A 82 15.41 -4.93 -10.79
N ILE A 83 14.75 -4.42 -11.84
CA ILE A 83 15.45 -3.84 -13.00
C ILE A 83 16.19 -2.56 -12.63
N SER A 84 15.59 -1.68 -11.83
CA SER A 84 16.24 -0.44 -11.40
C SER A 84 17.48 -0.71 -10.56
N ASP A 85 17.46 -1.71 -9.67
CA ASP A 85 18.62 -2.06 -8.87
C ASP A 85 19.76 -2.63 -9.74
N LEU A 86 19.45 -3.60 -10.61
CA LEU A 86 20.43 -4.19 -11.53
C LEU A 86 21.07 -3.14 -12.45
N LEU A 87 20.27 -2.22 -13.00
CA LEU A 87 20.79 -1.11 -13.79
C LEU A 87 21.64 -0.15 -12.95
N SER A 88 21.20 0.16 -11.72
CA SER A 88 21.96 1.06 -10.86
C SER A 88 23.34 0.51 -10.46
N ILE A 89 23.45 -0.81 -10.28
CA ILE A 89 24.71 -1.49 -9.98
C ILE A 89 25.69 -1.37 -11.15
N LEU A 90 25.20 -1.37 -12.39
CA LEU A 90 26.04 -1.21 -13.59
C LEU A 90 26.72 0.17 -13.63
N PHE A 91 26.01 1.23 -13.21
CA PHE A 91 26.55 2.59 -13.19
C PHE A 91 27.32 2.91 -11.92
N ILE A 92 26.88 2.38 -10.77
CA ILE A 92 27.46 2.61 -9.46
C ILE A 92 27.65 1.25 -8.78
N PRO A 93 28.77 0.57 -9.07
CA PRO A 93 29.10 -0.69 -8.41
C PRO A 93 29.25 -0.43 -6.90
N PRO A 94 28.47 -1.13 -6.05
CA PRO A 94 28.59 -0.96 -4.61
C PRO A 94 29.91 -1.57 -4.10
N ALA A 95 30.40 -1.06 -2.97
CA ALA A 95 31.60 -1.62 -2.31
C ALA A 95 31.45 -3.11 -1.95
N GLY A 96 30.22 -3.58 -1.72
CA GLY A 96 29.87 -4.98 -1.61
C GLY A 96 28.46 -5.22 -2.18
N TYR A 97 28.31 -6.25 -3.01
CA TYR A 97 27.01 -6.66 -3.55
C TYR A 97 26.57 -7.99 -2.94
N HIS A 98 25.28 -8.07 -2.61
CA HIS A 98 24.62 -9.32 -2.26
C HIS A 98 23.20 -9.33 -2.85
N PRO A 99 22.69 -10.46 -3.38
CA PRO A 99 21.35 -10.54 -3.96
C PRO A 99 20.21 -10.10 -3.03
N LEU A 100 20.43 -10.12 -1.71
CA LEU A 100 19.46 -9.62 -0.72
C LEU A 100 19.19 -8.12 -0.85
N TYR A 101 20.13 -7.32 -1.35
CA TYR A 101 19.88 -5.91 -1.65
C TYR A 101 18.89 -5.75 -2.80
N THR A 102 19.06 -6.53 -3.86
CA THR A 102 18.13 -6.57 -5.00
C THR A 102 16.75 -7.09 -4.59
N LEU A 103 16.70 -8.03 -3.65
CA LEU A 103 15.43 -8.46 -3.06
C LEU A 103 14.77 -7.33 -2.26
N ALA A 104 15.52 -6.59 -1.44
CA ALA A 104 14.98 -5.46 -0.68
C ALA A 104 14.43 -4.36 -1.60
N THR A 105 15.10 -4.06 -2.72
CA THR A 105 14.61 -3.09 -3.71
C THR A 105 13.39 -3.58 -4.49
N ALA A 106 13.31 -4.87 -4.80
CA ALA A 106 12.11 -5.48 -5.36
C ALA A 106 10.90 -5.35 -4.40
N LEU A 107 11.12 -5.63 -3.11
CA LEU A 107 10.09 -5.50 -2.08
C LEU A 107 9.65 -4.05 -1.84
N ASN A 108 10.55 -3.09 -2.03
CA ASN A 108 10.21 -1.66 -2.04
C ASN A 108 9.17 -1.30 -3.11
N GLY A 109 9.02 -2.06 -4.19
CA GLY A 109 7.94 -1.87 -5.16
C GLY A 109 6.74 -2.78 -4.91
N PHE A 110 6.99 -4.02 -4.52
CA PHE A 110 5.94 -5.01 -4.31
C PHE A 110 4.97 -4.65 -3.17
N ILE A 111 5.50 -4.31 -2.00
CA ILE A 111 4.69 -4.03 -0.80
C ILE A 111 3.79 -2.81 -1.01
N PRO A 112 4.28 -1.64 -1.49
CA PRO A 112 3.41 -0.52 -1.80
C PRO A 112 2.35 -0.88 -2.85
N GLY A 113 2.65 -1.76 -3.80
CA GLY A 113 1.67 -2.20 -4.78
C GLY A 113 0.54 -3.05 -4.21
N ILE A 114 0.80 -3.92 -3.23
CA ILE A 114 -0.27 -4.64 -2.52
C ILE A 114 -1.21 -3.64 -1.84
N PHE A 115 -0.64 -2.68 -1.10
CA PHE A 115 -1.42 -1.66 -0.40
C PHE A 115 -2.13 -0.72 -1.36
N GLY A 116 -1.51 -0.37 -2.48
CA GLY A 116 -2.12 0.38 -3.57
C GLY A 116 -3.36 -0.32 -4.09
N LEU A 117 -3.26 -1.59 -4.46
CA LEU A 117 -4.42 -2.39 -4.90
C LEU A 117 -5.51 -2.47 -3.83
N TYR A 118 -5.14 -2.81 -2.60
CA TYR A 118 -6.10 -3.00 -1.53
C TYR A 118 -6.85 -1.71 -1.17
N PHE A 119 -6.15 -0.60 -0.96
CA PHE A 119 -6.80 0.66 -0.57
C PHE A 119 -7.52 1.33 -1.75
N THR A 120 -6.90 1.36 -2.94
CA THR A 120 -7.45 2.13 -4.07
C THR A 120 -8.46 1.37 -4.91
N GLN A 121 -8.40 0.03 -4.95
CA GLN A 121 -9.35 -0.79 -5.70
C GLN A 121 -10.33 -1.48 -4.76
N VAL A 122 -9.86 -2.21 -3.73
CA VAL A 122 -10.77 -3.01 -2.89
C VAL A 122 -11.62 -2.10 -1.98
N LEU A 123 -10.98 -1.33 -1.09
CA LEU A 123 -11.69 -0.47 -0.14
C LEU A 123 -12.49 0.61 -0.87
N ARG A 124 -11.86 1.34 -1.80
CA ARG A 124 -12.54 2.41 -2.53
C ARG A 124 -13.77 1.91 -3.29
N THR A 125 -13.68 0.76 -3.97
CA THR A 125 -14.83 0.20 -4.70
C THR A 125 -15.90 -0.30 -3.74
N ALA A 126 -15.52 -1.06 -2.70
CA ALA A 126 -16.46 -1.61 -1.72
C ALA A 126 -17.28 -0.54 -0.99
N PHE A 127 -16.70 0.63 -0.74
CA PHE A 127 -17.36 1.73 -0.05
C PHE A 127 -17.86 2.85 -0.98
N SER A 128 -17.69 2.71 -2.30
CA SER A 128 -18.17 3.68 -3.30
C SER A 128 -19.70 3.75 -3.36
N SER A 129 -20.24 4.94 -3.67
CA SER A 129 -21.67 5.14 -3.92
C SER A 129 -22.17 4.22 -5.03
N LYS A 130 -21.39 4.10 -6.12
CA LYS A 130 -21.73 3.27 -7.29
C LYS A 130 -21.95 1.81 -6.90
N TYR A 131 -21.04 1.23 -6.11
CA TYR A 131 -21.17 -0.15 -5.66
C TYR A 131 -22.38 -0.36 -4.74
N LYS A 132 -22.62 0.57 -3.79
CA LYS A 132 -23.80 0.50 -2.91
C LYS A 132 -25.11 0.55 -3.71
N ILE A 133 -25.20 1.45 -4.69
CA ILE A 133 -26.35 1.60 -5.60
C ILE A 133 -26.54 0.34 -6.45
N GLN A 134 -25.45 -0.22 -6.99
CA GLN A 134 -25.49 -1.44 -7.79
C GLN A 134 -26.00 -2.63 -6.96
N ARG A 135 -25.52 -2.79 -5.72
CA ARG A 135 -25.98 -3.85 -4.80
C ARG A 135 -27.47 -3.72 -4.49
N ILE A 136 -27.98 -2.51 -4.32
CA ILE A 136 -29.42 -2.26 -4.12
C ILE A 136 -30.20 -2.62 -5.39
N THR A 137 -29.73 -2.17 -6.56
CA THR A 137 -30.35 -2.47 -7.86
C THR A 137 -30.44 -3.98 -8.11
N GLN A 138 -29.41 -4.74 -7.77
CA GLN A 138 -29.42 -6.21 -7.84
C GLN A 138 -30.44 -6.84 -6.89
N LYS A 139 -30.61 -6.31 -5.67
CA LYS A 139 -31.65 -6.78 -4.75
C LYS A 139 -33.05 -6.50 -5.28
N ILE A 140 -33.26 -5.31 -5.86
CA ILE A 140 -34.51 -4.92 -6.49
C ILE A 140 -34.84 -5.86 -7.66
N SER A 141 -33.87 -6.18 -8.53
CA SER A 141 -34.12 -7.08 -9.67
C SER A 141 -34.49 -8.50 -9.23
N ILE A 142 -33.84 -9.04 -8.20
CA ILE A 142 -34.20 -10.35 -7.63
C ILE A 142 -35.62 -10.33 -7.04
N LEU A 143 -35.97 -9.26 -6.31
CA LEU A 143 -37.33 -9.10 -5.77
C LEU A 143 -38.37 -8.93 -6.87
N GLY A 144 -38.04 -8.26 -7.97
CA GLY A 144 -38.93 -8.12 -9.13
C GLY A 144 -39.26 -9.47 -9.77
N ILE A 145 -38.29 -10.39 -9.85
CA ILE A 145 -38.54 -11.77 -10.32
C ILE A 145 -39.49 -12.50 -9.35
N LYS A 146 -39.27 -12.38 -8.03
CA LYS A 146 -40.13 -13.00 -7.02
C LYS A 146 -41.55 -12.41 -7.01
N TYR A 147 -41.68 -11.10 -7.22
CA TYR A 147 -42.96 -10.41 -7.37
C TYR A 147 -43.75 -10.95 -8.56
N ASN A 148 -43.11 -11.05 -9.74
CA ASN A 148 -43.78 -11.59 -10.93
C ASN A 148 -44.18 -13.06 -10.74
N ALA A 149 -43.34 -13.87 -10.10
CA ALA A 149 -43.68 -15.26 -9.79
C ALA A 149 -44.88 -15.37 -8.83
N ALA A 150 -44.96 -14.53 -7.80
CA ALA A 150 -46.09 -14.49 -6.87
C ALA A 150 -47.40 -14.09 -7.56
N LYS A 151 -47.34 -13.10 -8.47
CA LYS A 151 -48.48 -12.65 -9.26
C LYS A 151 -49.00 -13.73 -10.20
N LEU A 152 -48.11 -14.53 -10.80
CA LEU A 152 -48.47 -15.68 -11.66
C LEU A 152 -49.17 -16.80 -10.86
N ASN A 153 -48.83 -16.96 -9.59
CA ASN A 153 -49.45 -17.94 -8.69
C ASN A 153 -50.72 -17.40 -7.99
N TYR A 154 -51.21 -16.21 -8.37
CA TYR A 154 -52.36 -15.52 -7.76
C TYR A 154 -52.21 -15.23 -6.26
N ASP A 155 -50.98 -15.27 -5.72
CA ASP A 155 -50.70 -14.91 -4.33
C ASP A 155 -50.42 -13.40 -4.21
N TYR A 156 -51.50 -12.62 -4.19
CA TYR A 156 -51.44 -11.16 -4.15
C TYR A 156 -50.87 -10.62 -2.85
N LYS A 157 -51.11 -11.28 -1.70
CA LYS A 157 -50.53 -10.87 -0.41
C LYS A 157 -49.00 -10.94 -0.44
N LEU A 158 -48.45 -12.01 -1.02
CA LEU A 158 -47.00 -12.18 -1.15
C LEU A 158 -46.41 -11.23 -2.19
N ALA A 159 -47.13 -10.97 -3.30
CA ALA A 159 -46.75 -9.97 -4.30
C ALA A 159 -46.65 -8.56 -3.68
N ASP A 160 -47.65 -8.11 -2.93
CA ASP A 160 -47.64 -6.80 -2.27
C ASP A 160 -46.47 -6.67 -1.28
N LYS A 161 -46.17 -7.72 -0.53
CA LYS A 161 -45.01 -7.77 0.36
C LYS A 161 -43.69 -7.56 -0.39
N TYR A 162 -43.55 -8.10 -1.60
CA TYR A 162 -42.37 -7.85 -2.43
C TYR A 162 -42.36 -6.44 -3.03
N ALA A 163 -43.51 -5.93 -3.48
CA ALA A 163 -43.64 -4.56 -4.00
C ALA A 163 -43.23 -3.50 -2.96
N ILE A 164 -43.73 -3.62 -1.72
CA ILE A 164 -43.35 -2.73 -0.60
C ILE A 164 -41.84 -2.77 -0.34
N LYS A 165 -41.23 -3.97 -0.38
CA LYS A 165 -39.78 -4.11 -0.22
C LYS A 165 -38.99 -3.46 -1.36
N ILE A 166 -39.48 -3.56 -2.60
CA ILE A 166 -38.87 -2.91 -3.76
C ILE A 166 -38.91 -1.40 -3.59
N ILE A 167 -40.09 -0.81 -3.28
CA ILE A 167 -40.26 0.63 -3.06
C ILE A 167 -39.33 1.13 -1.95
N LYS A 168 -39.26 0.42 -0.81
CA LYS A 168 -38.38 0.78 0.30
C LYS A 168 -36.89 0.80 -0.10
N LEU A 169 -36.47 -0.15 -0.92
CA LEU A 169 -35.08 -0.22 -1.42
C LEU A 169 -34.79 0.86 -2.46
N ASP A 170 -35.74 1.16 -3.33
CA ASP A 170 -35.58 2.19 -4.35
C ASP A 170 -35.54 3.60 -3.74
N ASN A 171 -36.43 3.88 -2.77
CA ASN A 171 -36.34 5.11 -1.97
C ASN A 171 -34.98 5.24 -1.28
N LYS A 172 -34.46 4.15 -0.69
CA LYS A 172 -33.14 4.15 -0.04
C LYS A 172 -32.00 4.49 -1.01
N LYS A 173 -32.11 4.16 -2.29
CA LYS A 173 -31.11 4.48 -3.32
C LYS A 173 -30.98 6.00 -3.52
N ILE A 174 -32.09 6.72 -3.46
CA ILE A 174 -32.15 8.19 -3.65
C ILE A 174 -31.39 8.92 -2.52
N TYR A 175 -31.38 8.38 -1.31
CA TYR A 175 -30.69 8.98 -0.15
C TYR A 175 -29.18 8.70 -0.09
N ILE A 176 -28.60 7.93 -1.02
CA ILE A 176 -27.15 7.68 -1.04
C ILE A 176 -26.43 8.94 -1.58
N LYS A 177 -26.08 9.85 -0.67
CA LYS A 177 -25.28 11.04 -0.99
C LYS A 177 -23.80 10.68 -1.14
N GLU A 178 -23.13 11.27 -2.13
CA GLU A 178 -21.69 11.06 -2.35
C GLU A 178 -20.84 11.48 -1.13
N ASN A 179 -21.20 12.55 -0.42
CA ASN A 179 -20.45 13.02 0.75
C ASN A 179 -20.42 12.02 1.92
N GLU A 180 -21.51 11.29 2.17
CA GLU A 180 -21.54 10.26 3.21
C GLU A 180 -20.60 9.09 2.87
N THR A 181 -20.44 8.79 1.58
CA THR A 181 -19.53 7.72 1.14
C THR A 181 -18.07 8.08 1.32
N PHE A 182 -17.69 9.35 1.14
CA PHE A 182 -16.34 9.80 1.43
C PHE A 182 -16.00 9.71 2.92
N ASN A 183 -16.93 10.08 3.81
CA ASN A 183 -16.72 9.95 5.25
C ASN A 183 -16.61 8.49 5.68
N ALA A 184 -17.47 7.62 5.15
CA ALA A 184 -17.36 6.18 5.39
C ALA A 184 -16.01 5.63 4.91
N LEU A 185 -15.56 6.02 3.72
CA LEU A 185 -14.28 5.58 3.16
C LEU A 185 -13.08 6.10 3.98
N LYS A 186 -13.12 7.34 4.48
CA LYS A 186 -12.11 7.86 5.42
C LYS A 186 -12.07 7.02 6.70
N ASN A 187 -13.22 6.71 7.29
CA ASN A 187 -13.27 5.94 8.54
C ASN A 187 -12.73 4.51 8.34
N ILE A 188 -13.06 3.85 7.23
CA ILE A 188 -12.54 2.51 6.95
C ILE A 188 -11.04 2.53 6.68
N ASN A 189 -10.54 3.49 5.89
CA ASN A 189 -9.10 3.62 5.69
C ASN A 189 -8.38 3.89 7.02
N LEU A 190 -8.94 4.72 7.91
CA LEU A 190 -8.39 4.92 9.25
C LEU A 190 -8.32 3.61 10.02
N ILE A 191 -9.44 2.88 10.12
CA ILE A 191 -9.52 1.63 10.89
C ILE A 191 -8.51 0.61 10.36
N VAL A 192 -8.48 0.39 9.05
CA VAL A 192 -7.54 -0.59 8.47
C VAL A 192 -6.09 -0.16 8.70
N SER A 193 -5.77 1.12 8.51
CA SER A 193 -4.42 1.60 8.74
C SER A 193 -3.99 1.49 10.20
N VAL A 194 -4.87 1.77 11.15
CA VAL A 194 -4.60 1.57 12.59
C VAL A 194 -4.39 0.09 12.90
N ILE A 195 -5.22 -0.82 12.37
CA ILE A 195 -5.05 -2.26 12.55
C ILE A 195 -3.68 -2.72 12.02
N VAL A 196 -3.28 -2.28 10.83
CA VAL A 196 -1.97 -2.61 10.25
C VAL A 196 -0.84 -2.09 11.13
N LEU A 197 -0.92 -0.84 11.60
CA LEU A 197 0.10 -0.26 12.48
C LEU A 197 0.18 -0.97 13.83
N CYS A 198 -0.95 -1.32 14.44
CA CYS A 198 -1.00 -2.10 15.68
C CYS A 198 -0.42 -3.51 15.49
N PHE A 199 -0.67 -4.14 14.33
CA PHE A 199 -0.07 -5.43 13.99
C PHE A 199 1.44 -5.34 13.84
N VAL A 200 1.95 -4.35 13.10
CA VAL A 200 3.39 -4.08 12.98
C VAL A 200 4.00 -3.80 14.35
N PHE A 201 3.33 -2.98 15.17
CA PHE A 201 3.74 -2.70 16.54
C PHE A 201 3.87 -3.97 17.38
N GLY A 202 2.86 -4.85 17.35
CA GLY A 202 2.87 -6.12 18.05
C GLY A 202 4.02 -7.03 17.62
N ILE A 203 4.29 -7.12 16.31
CA ILE A 203 5.44 -7.88 15.80
C ILE A 203 6.76 -7.30 16.32
N VAL A 204 6.94 -5.98 16.22
CA VAL A 204 8.16 -5.31 16.67
C VAL A 204 8.41 -5.53 18.17
N VAL A 205 7.39 -5.35 19.00
CA VAL A 205 7.47 -5.60 20.44
C VAL A 205 7.84 -7.06 20.72
N THR A 206 7.22 -8.00 20.01
CA THR A 206 7.50 -9.43 20.16
C THR A 206 8.92 -9.77 19.75
N LEU A 207 9.41 -9.25 18.62
CA LEU A 207 10.77 -9.45 18.13
C LEU A 207 11.81 -8.95 19.14
N VAL A 208 11.62 -7.73 19.66
CA VAL A 208 12.51 -7.19 20.69
C VAL A 208 12.44 -8.03 21.95
N HIS A 209 11.24 -8.44 22.39
CA HIS A 209 11.08 -9.24 23.61
C HIS A 209 11.71 -10.64 23.51
N LEU A 210 11.65 -11.29 22.35
CA LEU A 210 12.27 -12.60 22.12
C LEU A 210 13.80 -12.53 21.95
N THR A 211 14.36 -11.33 21.73
CA THR A 211 15.81 -11.17 21.56
C THR A 211 16.52 -11.37 22.92
N PRO A 212 17.45 -12.35 23.04
CA PRO A 212 18.21 -12.61 24.26
C PRO A 212 19.11 -11.44 24.66
N GLN A 213 19.39 -11.28 25.96
CA GLN A 213 20.18 -10.15 26.46
C GLN A 213 21.65 -10.20 26.00
N ASN A 214 22.26 -11.40 25.98
CA ASN A 214 23.65 -11.62 25.53
C ASN A 214 23.91 -11.12 24.10
N ILE A 215 22.85 -11.05 23.30
CA ILE A 215 22.85 -10.58 21.92
C ILE A 215 22.74 -9.05 21.86
N LEU A 216 21.94 -8.44 22.74
CA LEU A 216 21.76 -7.00 22.84
C LEU A 216 23.00 -6.31 23.40
N ASP A 217 23.74 -6.96 24.31
CA ASP A 217 24.92 -6.39 24.95
C ASP A 217 26.05 -6.04 23.96
N ARG A 218 26.08 -6.70 22.80
CA ARG A 218 27.02 -6.42 21.69
C ARG A 218 26.54 -5.34 20.72
N SER A 219 25.32 -4.84 20.90
CA SER A 219 24.72 -3.86 20.02
C SER A 219 24.89 -2.44 20.54
N PHE A 220 24.70 -1.43 19.67
CA PHE A 220 24.79 -0.01 20.04
C PHE A 220 23.89 0.39 21.22
N ILE A 221 22.78 -0.32 21.41
CA ILE A 221 21.84 -0.10 22.52
C ILE A 221 21.69 -1.42 23.27
N SER A 222 22.50 -1.58 24.31
CA SER A 222 22.46 -2.77 25.17
C SER A 222 21.17 -2.87 25.97
N ASN A 223 20.52 -1.72 26.24
CA ASN A 223 19.29 -1.70 27.02
C ASN A 223 18.05 -1.99 26.17
N LYS A 224 17.50 -3.19 26.36
CA LYS A 224 16.28 -3.69 25.73
C LYS A 224 15.07 -2.76 25.86
N LYS A 225 14.91 -2.10 27.01
CA LYS A 225 13.78 -1.16 27.24
C LYS A 225 13.94 0.09 26.38
N ILE A 226 15.17 0.62 26.27
CA ILE A 226 15.45 1.80 25.45
C ILE A 226 15.22 1.49 23.97
N LEU A 227 15.68 0.32 23.50
CA LEU A 227 15.44 -0.13 22.13
C LEU A 227 13.94 -0.24 21.81
N LEU A 228 13.16 -0.84 22.73
CA LEU A 228 11.71 -0.96 22.58
C LEU A 228 11.03 0.40 22.54
N VAL A 229 11.41 1.33 23.42
CA VAL A 229 10.86 2.70 23.44
C VAL A 229 11.13 3.41 22.12
N LEU A 230 12.37 3.38 21.61
CA LEU A 230 12.73 4.03 20.35
C LEU A 230 11.93 3.49 19.16
N MET A 231 11.81 2.16 19.05
CA MET A 231 11.02 1.53 17.99
C MET A 231 9.53 1.84 18.11
N SER A 232 9.00 1.81 19.34
CA SER A 232 7.59 2.10 19.61
C SER A 232 7.23 3.53 19.24
N LEU A 233 8.12 4.49 19.49
CA LEU A 233 7.87 5.91 19.31
C LEU A 233 7.55 6.26 17.86
N GLY A 234 8.27 5.67 16.90
CA GLY A 234 7.98 5.82 15.48
C GLY A 234 6.57 5.37 15.13
N ILE A 235 6.20 4.14 15.52
CA ILE A 235 4.90 3.56 15.17
C ILE A 235 3.75 4.28 15.89
N VAL A 236 3.92 4.60 17.19
CA VAL A 236 2.95 5.35 17.98
C VAL A 236 2.72 6.74 17.38
N SER A 237 3.79 7.43 16.95
CA SER A 237 3.67 8.73 16.30
C SER A 237 2.84 8.66 15.00
N MET A 238 2.94 7.57 14.23
CA MET A 238 2.14 7.35 13.03
C MET A 238 0.68 7.04 13.34
N VAL A 239 0.41 6.27 14.40
CA VAL A 239 -0.96 6.02 14.86
C VAL A 239 -1.62 7.32 15.29
N LEU A 240 -0.93 8.16 16.07
CA LEU A 240 -1.44 9.47 16.44
C LEU A 240 -1.64 10.37 15.21
N PHE A 241 -0.67 10.39 14.30
CA PHE A 241 -0.76 11.19 13.08
C PHE A 241 -1.91 10.78 12.18
N ILE A 242 -2.18 9.48 11.99
CA ILE A 242 -3.26 9.03 11.11
C ILE A 242 -4.63 9.33 11.72
N ILE A 243 -4.77 9.17 13.04
CA ILE A 243 -5.99 9.53 13.77
C ILE A 243 -6.23 11.04 13.62
N PHE A 244 -5.23 11.86 13.88
CA PHE A 244 -5.32 13.31 13.75
C PHE A 244 -5.62 13.75 12.31
N SER A 245 -4.93 13.16 11.33
CA SER A 245 -5.08 13.44 9.91
C SER A 245 -6.48 13.16 9.41
N ARG A 246 -7.19 12.19 10.00
CA ARG A 246 -8.59 11.90 9.66
C ARG A 246 -9.49 13.12 9.88
N PHE A 247 -9.23 13.94 10.89
CA PHE A 247 -10.05 15.11 11.22
C PHE A 247 -9.60 16.37 10.49
N LYS A 248 -8.28 16.60 10.35
CA LYS A 248 -7.76 17.83 9.73
C LYS A 248 -7.70 17.81 8.20
N LEU A 249 -7.43 16.65 7.57
CA LEU A 249 -7.17 16.61 6.13
C LEU A 249 -8.44 16.43 5.29
N LYS A 250 -8.45 17.10 4.13
CA LYS A 250 -9.45 16.91 3.07
C LYS A 250 -9.48 15.44 2.63
N SER A 251 -10.66 14.95 2.23
CA SER A 251 -10.88 13.52 1.94
C SER A 251 -9.88 12.96 0.93
N LYS A 252 -9.63 13.64 -0.20
CA LYS A 252 -8.66 13.18 -1.22
C LYS A 252 -7.25 12.99 -0.66
N PHE A 253 -6.81 13.90 0.22
CA PHE A 253 -5.48 13.86 0.82
C PHE A 253 -5.37 12.72 1.83
N PHE A 254 -6.35 12.60 2.73
CA PHE A 254 -6.37 11.52 3.72
C PHE A 254 -6.39 10.14 3.06
N LEU A 255 -7.21 9.95 2.03
CA LEU A 255 -7.31 8.68 1.30
C LEU A 255 -6.02 8.30 0.56
N THR A 256 -5.11 9.26 0.36
CA THR A 256 -3.79 9.03 -0.23
C THR A 256 -2.74 8.74 0.85
N ILE A 257 -2.74 9.52 1.94
CA ILE A 257 -1.75 9.40 3.01
C ILE A 257 -1.93 8.13 3.85
N ALA A 258 -3.17 7.73 4.15
CA ALA A 258 -3.43 6.55 4.98
C ALA A 258 -2.79 5.26 4.44
N PRO A 259 -2.96 4.89 3.14
CA PRO A 259 -2.26 3.77 2.54
C PRO A 259 -0.72 3.90 2.61
N ILE A 260 -0.20 5.11 2.40
CA ILE A 260 1.25 5.38 2.38
C ILE A 260 1.88 5.13 3.74
N ILE A 261 1.23 5.60 4.81
CA ILE A 261 1.67 5.32 6.18
C ILE A 261 1.65 3.81 6.45
N SER A 262 0.55 3.14 6.08
CA SER A 262 0.40 1.71 6.35
C SER A 262 1.46 0.86 5.66
N PHE A 263 1.71 1.06 4.36
CA PHE A 263 2.72 0.27 3.68
C PHE A 263 4.13 0.65 4.13
N SER A 264 4.39 1.92 4.50
CA SER A 264 5.73 2.35 4.91
C SER A 264 6.16 1.68 6.22
N ALA A 265 5.24 1.49 7.16
CA ALA A 265 5.49 0.75 8.40
C ALA A 265 5.76 -0.75 8.13
N VAL A 266 4.94 -1.39 7.28
CA VAL A 266 5.14 -2.81 6.91
C VAL A 266 6.44 -3.00 6.14
N LEU A 267 6.75 -2.08 5.22
CA LEU A 267 7.95 -2.16 4.41
C LEU A 267 9.21 -2.07 5.26
N GLU A 268 9.24 -1.18 6.25
CA GLU A 268 10.38 -1.08 7.17
C GLU A 268 10.55 -2.36 8.00
N LEU A 269 9.45 -2.92 8.52
CA LEU A 269 9.47 -4.20 9.25
C LEU A 269 10.09 -5.33 8.41
N VAL A 270 9.77 -5.39 7.12
CA VAL A 270 10.31 -6.40 6.20
C VAL A 270 11.77 -6.10 5.80
N ASN A 271 12.12 -4.84 5.59
CA ASN A 271 13.45 -4.45 5.13
C ASN A 271 14.52 -4.57 6.21
N VAL A 272 14.22 -4.28 7.47
CA VAL A 272 15.19 -4.35 8.59
C VAL A 272 15.95 -5.69 8.61
N PRO A 273 15.32 -6.88 8.66
CA PRO A 273 16.05 -8.13 8.69
C PRO A 273 16.82 -8.38 7.38
N ILE A 274 16.21 -8.11 6.22
CA ILE A 274 16.83 -8.38 4.90
C ILE A 274 18.10 -7.56 4.72
N LEU A 275 18.04 -6.25 5.03
CA LEU A 275 19.18 -5.36 4.92
C LEU A 275 20.26 -5.70 5.94
N SER A 276 19.87 -6.09 7.16
CA SER A 276 20.85 -6.50 8.18
C SER A 276 21.63 -7.74 7.77
N TYR A 277 20.97 -8.74 7.17
CA TYR A 277 21.64 -9.91 6.62
C TYR A 277 22.50 -9.57 5.39
N ALA A 278 22.01 -8.67 4.53
CA ALA A 278 22.77 -8.22 3.37
C ALA A 278 24.07 -7.52 3.79
N ASP A 279 24.02 -6.62 4.77
CA ASP A 279 25.19 -5.89 5.28
C ASP A 279 26.18 -6.81 6.00
N LEU A 280 25.70 -7.80 6.74
CA LEU A 280 26.57 -8.79 7.39
C LEU A 280 27.37 -9.62 6.38
N LEU A 281 26.73 -10.06 5.30
CA LEU A 281 27.35 -10.91 4.29
C LEU A 281 28.23 -10.12 3.32
N SER A 282 27.90 -8.86 3.04
CA SER A 282 28.62 -8.03 2.07
C SER A 282 29.79 -7.25 2.68
N ILE A 283 29.61 -6.68 3.87
CA ILE A 283 30.55 -5.73 4.50
C ILE A 283 31.06 -6.27 5.84
N GLY A 284 30.22 -6.97 6.59
CA GLY A 284 30.50 -7.43 7.96
C GLY A 284 31.40 -8.67 8.10
N GLY A 285 32.03 -9.14 7.02
CA GLY A 285 32.93 -10.30 7.04
C GLY A 285 32.25 -11.66 7.25
N GLY A 286 30.91 -11.72 7.27
CA GLY A 286 30.14 -12.97 7.34
C GLY A 286 30.06 -13.63 8.73
N ASP A 287 30.64 -13.05 9.77
CA ASP A 287 30.49 -13.57 11.14
C ASP A 287 29.05 -13.38 11.62
N LYS A 288 28.31 -14.49 11.73
CA LYS A 288 26.91 -14.54 12.17
C LYS A 288 26.69 -13.87 13.53
N ASN A 289 27.73 -13.78 14.37
CA ASN A 289 27.64 -13.13 15.67
C ASN A 289 27.44 -11.61 15.58
N ASN A 290 27.80 -10.99 14.45
CA ASN A 290 27.69 -9.54 14.23
C ASN A 290 26.34 -9.10 13.66
N ILE A 291 25.42 -10.03 13.37
CA ILE A 291 24.10 -9.73 12.77
C ILE A 291 23.34 -8.67 13.58
N TYR A 292 23.51 -8.69 14.89
CA TYR A 292 22.79 -7.86 15.83
C TYR A 292 23.24 -6.40 15.83
N ILE A 293 24.50 -6.13 15.47
CA ILE A 293 25.01 -4.76 15.31
C ILE A 293 24.26 -4.10 14.14
N TRP A 294 24.16 -4.82 13.03
CA TRP A 294 23.45 -4.36 11.82
C TRP A 294 21.94 -4.21 12.05
N VAL A 295 21.32 -5.18 12.73
CA VAL A 295 19.90 -5.11 13.11
C VAL A 295 19.63 -3.86 13.96
N THR A 296 20.42 -3.63 15.01
CA THR A 296 20.24 -2.45 15.88
C THR A 296 20.47 -1.14 15.12
N GLN A 297 21.43 -1.08 14.21
CA GLN A 297 21.67 0.11 13.39
C GLN A 297 20.46 0.45 12.49
N HIS A 298 19.88 -0.56 11.83
CA HIS A 298 18.67 -0.35 11.01
C HIS A 298 17.46 0.01 11.86
N ILE A 299 17.31 -0.62 13.02
CA ILE A 299 16.25 -0.35 13.98
C ILE A 299 16.31 1.09 14.52
N LEU A 300 17.50 1.59 14.86
CA LEU A 300 17.66 2.93 15.43
C LEU A 300 17.19 4.02 14.46
N LEU A 301 17.49 3.86 13.17
CA LEU A 301 17.11 4.82 12.13
C LEU A 301 15.68 4.63 11.61
N SER A 302 15.03 3.50 11.89
CA SER A 302 13.71 3.13 11.38
C SER A 302 12.62 4.19 11.62
N PRO A 303 12.43 4.77 12.83
CA PRO A 303 11.43 5.80 13.06
C PRO A 303 11.57 7.02 12.12
N ILE A 304 12.81 7.49 11.92
CA ILE A 304 13.11 8.63 11.05
C ILE A 304 12.90 8.26 9.59
N LYS A 305 13.40 7.08 9.18
CA LYS A 305 13.25 6.56 7.81
C LYS A 305 11.79 6.43 7.41
N ILE A 306 10.92 5.94 8.29
CA ILE A 306 9.50 5.77 7.95
C ILE A 306 8.84 7.14 7.72
N TRP A 307 9.08 8.14 8.57
CA TRP A 307 8.53 9.49 8.37
C TRP A 307 9.04 10.13 7.08
N PHE A 308 10.34 10.01 6.83
CA PHE A 308 10.93 10.48 5.59
C PHE A 308 10.31 9.80 4.37
N ASN A 309 10.14 8.48 4.42
CA ASN A 309 9.49 7.70 3.36
C ASN A 309 8.04 8.15 3.11
N VAL A 310 7.25 8.36 4.18
CA VAL A 310 5.86 8.83 4.06
C VAL A 310 5.81 10.21 3.39
N PHE A 311 6.64 11.14 3.86
CA PHE A 311 6.68 12.50 3.31
C PHE A 311 7.01 12.48 1.82
N VAL A 312 8.13 11.87 1.44
CA VAL A 312 8.59 11.94 0.06
C VAL A 312 7.67 11.17 -0.89
N VAL A 313 7.23 9.96 -0.52
CA VAL A 313 6.32 9.19 -1.37
C VAL A 313 5.00 9.93 -1.57
N PHE A 314 4.49 10.62 -0.54
CA PHE A 314 3.28 11.42 -0.66
C PHE A 314 3.43 12.57 -1.68
N PHE A 315 4.51 13.35 -1.60
CA PHE A 315 4.76 14.46 -2.53
C PHE A 315 4.96 13.95 -3.96
N SER A 316 5.81 12.96 -4.14
CA SER A 316 6.10 12.41 -5.46
C SER A 316 4.87 11.75 -6.07
N TYR A 317 4.06 11.02 -5.29
CA TYR A 317 2.77 10.50 -5.76
C TYR A 317 1.84 11.63 -6.23
N SER A 318 1.72 12.71 -5.46
CA SER A 318 0.86 13.86 -5.81
C SER A 318 1.21 14.47 -7.18
N ILE A 319 2.49 14.44 -7.56
CA ILE A 319 2.99 14.91 -8.85
C ILE A 319 2.74 13.86 -9.94
N VAL A 320 3.25 12.64 -9.75
CA VAL A 320 3.23 11.58 -10.76
C VAL A 320 1.80 11.14 -11.08
N TYR A 321 0.94 10.98 -10.07
CA TYR A 321 -0.45 10.59 -10.27
C TYR A 321 -1.21 11.60 -11.15
N LYS A 322 -0.96 12.90 -10.96
CA LYS A 322 -1.58 13.94 -11.79
C LYS A 322 -1.10 13.88 -13.24
N LEU A 323 0.18 13.62 -13.47
CA LEU A 323 0.75 13.49 -14.82
C LEU A 323 0.18 12.29 -15.57
N ILE A 324 0.06 11.14 -14.91
CA ILE A 324 -0.50 9.92 -15.51
C ILE A 324 -1.97 10.14 -15.88
N ASN A 325 -2.76 10.78 -15.00
CA ASN A 325 -4.20 10.92 -15.19
C ASN A 325 -4.62 12.22 -15.87
N LYS A 326 -3.67 13.09 -16.25
CA LYS A 326 -3.95 14.39 -16.89
C LYS A 326 -4.84 14.28 -18.13
N ASN A 327 -4.63 13.23 -18.92
CA ASN A 327 -5.34 13.01 -20.19
C ASN A 327 -6.44 11.94 -20.10
N GLU A 328 -6.79 11.43 -18.90
CA GLU A 328 -7.91 10.47 -18.79
C GLU A 328 -9.25 11.05 -19.25
N ALA A 329 -9.43 12.37 -19.16
CA ALA A 329 -10.61 13.08 -19.67
C ALA A 329 -10.58 13.32 -21.19
N LEU A 330 -9.41 13.20 -21.84
CA LEU A 330 -9.21 13.45 -23.28
C LEU A 330 -9.12 12.15 -24.10
N SER A 331 -9.02 11.00 -23.43
CA SER A 331 -9.04 9.69 -24.06
C SER A 331 -10.48 9.36 -24.47
N TYR A 332 -10.74 9.29 -25.78
CA TYR A 332 -11.94 8.61 -26.28
C TYR A 332 -11.95 7.19 -25.72
N LYS A 333 -13.07 6.79 -25.10
CA LYS A 333 -13.25 5.47 -24.47
C LYS A 333 -13.76 4.43 -25.44
#